data_AF-A0A2V7KAD5-F1
#
_entry.id   AF-A0A2V7KAD5-F1
#
_cell.length_a   1.000
_cell.length_b   1.000
_cell.length_c   1.000
_cell.angle_alpha   90.00
_cell.angle_beta   90.00
_cell.angle_gamma   90.00
#
_symmetry.space_group_name_H-M   'P 1'
#
loop_
_entity.id
_entity.type
_entity.pdbx_description
1 polymer ?
#
loop_
_entity_poly.entity_id
_entity_poly.type
_entity_poly.pdbx_seq_one_letter_code
_entity_poly.pdbx_strand_id
1 'polypeptide(L)'
;MQSLGGRYVAMDLVLSFHMSLAFTRLQTPIGELVLTASETALTGVYFPTSRRGPAPTHQAGWVEAKQGPAAEVLARARQQLEEYFARTRTTFALPLEAVGSAFEHRVWNALRQIPYG
;
A
#
# COMPACT_ATOMS: atom_id res chain seq x y z
N MET A 1 -25.68 36.01 14.79
CA MET A 1 -24.21 35.88 14.84
C MET A 1 -23.89 35.26 16.19
N GLN A 2 -23.43 34.02 16.33
CA GLN A 2 -22.47 33.29 15.51
C GLN A 2 -22.87 31.81 15.35
N SER A 3 -22.31 31.21 14.30
CA SER A 3 -22.58 29.88 13.74
C SER A 3 -21.26 29.11 13.68
N LEU A 4 -21.35 27.77 13.77
CA LEU A 4 -20.36 26.73 13.41
C LEU A 4 -19.20 26.44 14.36
N GLY A 5 -18.87 25.14 14.47
CA GLY A 5 -17.58 24.68 15.01
C GLY A 5 -17.56 23.18 15.31
N GLY A 6 -17.43 22.36 14.26
CA GLY A 6 -17.43 20.89 14.33
C GLY A 6 -16.41 20.32 15.33
N ARG A 7 -16.88 19.43 16.21
CA ARG A 7 -16.07 18.68 17.18
C ARG A 7 -16.08 17.17 16.92
N TYR A 8 -16.20 16.76 15.66
CA TYR A 8 -16.15 15.34 15.27
C TYR A 8 -14.75 14.86 14.85
N VAL A 9 -13.68 15.58 15.21
CA VAL A 9 -12.30 15.07 15.16
C VAL A 9 -12.05 14.00 16.26
N ALA A 10 -13.00 13.84 17.21
CA ALA A 10 -12.89 12.83 18.26
C ALA A 10 -13.05 11.37 17.77
N MET A 11 -13.57 11.13 16.55
CA MET A 11 -13.60 9.79 15.94
C MET A 11 -12.30 9.43 15.20
N ASP A 12 -11.40 10.40 15.00
CA ASP A 12 -10.10 10.22 14.33
C ASP A 12 -9.05 9.54 15.24
N LEU A 13 -9.37 9.30 16.52
CA LEU A 13 -8.41 8.87 17.55
C LEU A 13 -8.68 7.49 18.18
N VAL A 14 -9.73 6.76 17.78
CA VAL A 14 -10.07 5.45 18.39
C VAL A 14 -9.34 4.26 17.76
N LEU A 15 -8.61 4.45 16.67
CA LEU A 15 -7.67 3.43 16.17
C LEU A 15 -6.29 4.05 15.97
N SER A 16 -5.68 4.44 17.09
CA SER A 16 -4.22 4.42 17.23
C SER A 16 -3.70 2.99 17.03
N PHE A 17 -3.73 2.52 15.78
CA PHE A 17 -2.92 1.39 15.38
C PHE A 17 -1.49 1.92 15.43
N HIS A 18 -0.65 1.36 16.31
CA HIS A 18 0.80 1.49 16.18
C HIS A 18 1.25 0.70 14.92
N MET A 19 0.71 1.06 13.77
CA MET A 19 1.09 0.53 12.48
C MET A 19 2.23 1.41 12.02
N SER A 20 3.46 0.92 12.15
CA SER A 20 4.58 1.51 11.44
C SER A 20 4.28 1.40 9.94
N LEU A 21 3.65 2.43 9.37
CA LEU A 21 3.30 2.48 7.96
C LEU A 21 4.58 2.80 7.20
N ALA A 22 5.16 1.78 6.60
CA ALA A 22 6.44 1.88 5.95
C ALA A 22 6.28 1.85 4.43
N PHE A 23 7.21 2.48 3.72
CA PHE A 23 7.21 2.46 2.26
C PHE A 23 8.61 2.26 1.68
N THR A 24 8.66 1.84 0.42
CA THR A 24 9.88 1.85 -0.40
C THR A 24 9.56 2.23 -1.84
N ARG A 25 10.59 2.55 -2.62
CA ARG A 25 10.48 2.88 -4.05
C ARG A 25 11.15 1.81 -4.89
N LEU A 26 10.54 1.47 -6.02
CA LEU A 26 11.02 0.48 -6.96
C LEU A 26 10.96 1.05 -8.38
N GLN A 27 12.10 1.04 -9.08
CA GLN A 27 12.14 1.34 -10.51
C GLN A 27 11.68 0.11 -11.30
N THR A 28 10.75 0.30 -12.22
CA THR A 28 10.21 -0.77 -13.07
C THR A 28 10.15 -0.34 -14.53
N PRO A 29 9.97 -1.26 -15.49
CA PRO A 29 9.80 -0.90 -16.91
C PRO A 29 8.62 0.04 -17.20
N ILE A 30 7.65 0.15 -16.28
CA ILE A 30 6.49 1.05 -16.39
C ILE A 30 6.64 2.33 -15.57
N GLY A 31 7.86 2.62 -15.11
CA GLY A 31 8.19 3.77 -14.27
C GLY A 31 8.38 3.40 -12.79
N GLU A 32 8.54 4.42 -11.95
CA GLU A 32 8.67 4.21 -10.51
C GLU A 32 7.35 3.73 -9.90
N LEU A 33 7.43 2.76 -9.01
CA LEU A 33 6.36 2.34 -8.12
C LEU A 33 6.74 2.63 -6.67
N VAL A 34 5.74 3.00 -5.89
CA VAL A 34 5.83 3.16 -4.44
C VAL A 34 5.08 2.01 -3.80
N LEU A 35 5.78 1.23 -2.98
CA LEU A 35 5.22 0.09 -2.26
C LEU A 35 5.02 0.50 -0.80
N THR A 36 3.89 0.14 -0.21
CA THR A 36 3.59 0.40 1.20
C THR A 36 3.28 -0.89 1.95
N ALA A 37 3.68 -0.97 3.21
CA ALA A 37 3.44 -2.15 4.04
C ALA A 37 3.15 -1.79 5.50
N SER A 38 2.37 -2.67 6.14
CA SER A 38 2.37 -2.84 7.59
C SER A 38 3.54 -3.74 7.99
N GLU A 39 3.67 -4.05 9.28
CA GLU A 39 4.70 -4.98 9.76
C GLU A 39 4.50 -6.41 9.24
N THR A 40 3.30 -6.75 8.77
CA THR A 40 2.91 -8.13 8.42
C THR A 40 2.50 -8.29 6.95
N ALA A 41 2.07 -7.23 6.27
CA ALA A 41 1.47 -7.33 4.94
C ALA A 41 1.71 -6.12 4.04
N LEU A 42 1.70 -6.36 2.74
CA LEU A 42 1.71 -5.30 1.73
C LEU A 42 0.33 -4.62 1.73
N THR A 43 0.31 -3.32 1.91
CA THR A 43 -0.91 -2.51 2.02
C THR A 43 -1.24 -1.75 0.75
N GLY A 44 -0.26 -1.56 -0.15
CA GLY A 44 -0.50 -0.85 -1.40
C GLY A 44 0.68 -0.80 -2.36
N VAL A 45 0.36 -0.55 -3.62
CA VAL A 45 1.28 -0.30 -4.74
C VAL A 45 0.74 0.91 -5.51
N TYR A 46 1.55 1.95 -5.64
CA TYR A 46 1.13 3.24 -6.19
C TYR A 46 2.10 3.69 -7.27
N PHE A 47 1.58 4.40 -8.28
CA PHE A 47 2.42 5.34 -9.01
C PHE A 47 2.66 6.58 -8.13
N PRO A 48 3.85 7.21 -8.16
CA PRO A 48 4.17 8.38 -7.33
C PRO A 48 3.14 9.50 -7.45
N THR A 49 2.60 9.70 -8.67
CA THR A 49 1.52 10.63 -8.95
C THR A 49 0.42 9.91 -9.73
N SER A 50 -0.83 10.08 -9.30
CA SER A 50 -2.00 9.53 -9.99
C SER A 50 -3.15 10.55 -10.00
N ARG A 51 -4.23 10.26 -10.75
CA ARG A 51 -5.46 11.08 -10.72
C ARG A 51 -6.11 11.16 -9.33
N ARG A 52 -5.80 10.21 -8.43
CA ARG A 52 -6.29 10.18 -7.05
C ARG A 52 -5.39 10.92 -6.06
N GLY A 53 -4.37 11.62 -6.58
CA GLY A 53 -3.35 12.29 -5.77
C GLY A 53 -2.02 11.52 -5.73
N PRO A 54 -1.02 12.07 -5.03
CA PRO A 54 0.27 11.44 -4.85
C PRO A 54 0.16 10.20 -3.95
N ALA A 55 1.18 9.35 -4.00
CA ALA A 55 1.33 8.28 -3.01
C ALA A 55 1.33 8.86 -1.59
N PRO A 56 0.83 8.12 -0.57
CA PRO A 56 0.64 8.64 0.79
C PRO A 56 1.97 8.92 1.54
N THR A 57 3.12 8.75 0.89
CA THR A 57 4.46 8.87 1.48
C THR A 57 4.81 10.25 2.04
N HIS A 58 4.06 11.28 1.69
CA HIS A 58 4.24 12.64 2.21
C HIS A 58 3.39 12.94 3.45
N GLN A 59 2.51 12.02 3.88
CA GLN A 59 1.66 12.18 5.06
C GLN A 59 2.44 11.85 6.34
N ALA A 60 2.06 12.49 7.45
CA ALA A 60 2.65 12.20 8.75
C ALA A 60 2.45 10.73 9.14
N GLY A 61 3.50 10.09 9.68
CA GLY A 61 3.47 8.68 10.09
C GLY A 61 4.05 7.69 9.07
N TRP A 62 4.30 8.11 7.83
CA TRP A 62 4.97 7.27 6.84
C TRP A 62 6.50 7.36 6.93
N VAL A 63 7.16 6.21 6.96
CA VAL A 63 8.63 6.12 7.05
C VAL A 63 9.18 5.26 5.92
N GLU A 64 10.28 5.71 5.30
CA GLU A 64 10.98 4.88 4.32
C GLU A 64 11.67 3.71 5.04
N ALA A 65 11.24 2.49 4.70
CA ALA A 65 11.65 1.28 5.41
C ALA A 65 13.08 0.90 5.02
N LYS A 66 13.99 0.94 6.00
CA LYS A 66 15.37 0.47 5.85
C LYS A 66 15.63 -0.86 6.57
N GLN A 67 14.91 -1.12 7.66
CA GLN A 67 14.99 -2.33 8.46
C GLN A 67 13.67 -2.61 9.19
N GLY A 68 13.56 -3.79 9.78
CA GLY A 68 12.40 -4.23 10.56
C GLY A 68 11.36 -5.00 9.73
N PRO A 69 10.28 -5.47 10.37
CA PRO A 69 9.33 -6.39 9.74
C PRO A 69 8.69 -5.84 8.45
N ALA A 70 8.28 -4.58 8.45
CA ALA A 70 7.72 -3.94 7.25
C ALA A 70 8.74 -3.86 6.11
N ALA A 71 10.03 -3.65 6.41
CA ALA A 71 11.08 -3.65 5.40
C ALA A 71 11.28 -5.04 4.78
N GLU A 72 11.10 -6.12 5.55
CA GLU A 72 11.15 -7.49 5.02
C GLU A 72 9.98 -7.79 4.07
N VAL A 73 8.77 -7.34 4.42
CA VAL A 73 7.59 -7.43 3.54
C VAL A 73 7.84 -6.68 2.24
N LEU A 74 8.35 -5.44 2.33
CA LEU A 74 8.65 -4.60 1.17
C LEU A 74 9.77 -5.19 0.31
N ALA A 75 10.81 -5.79 0.91
CA ALA A 75 11.89 -6.47 0.20
C ALA A 75 11.37 -7.67 -0.60
N ARG A 76 10.51 -8.50 0.01
CA ARG A 76 9.85 -9.62 -0.69
C ARG A 76 8.96 -9.14 -1.83
N ALA A 77 8.18 -8.08 -1.60
CA ALA A 77 7.34 -7.50 -2.64
C ALA A 77 8.17 -6.97 -3.81
N ARG A 78 9.29 -6.29 -3.51
CA ARG A 78 10.23 -5.78 -4.51
C ARG A 78 10.77 -6.90 -5.38
N GLN A 79 11.30 -7.96 -4.76
CA GLN A 79 11.83 -9.12 -5.46
C GLN A 79 10.79 -9.74 -6.40
N GLN A 80 9.57 -9.98 -5.92
CA GLN A 80 8.55 -10.62 -6.75
C GLN A 80 8.07 -9.72 -7.90
N LEU A 81 8.05 -8.40 -7.71
CA LEU A 81 7.76 -7.46 -8.78
C LEU A 81 8.88 -7.41 -9.82
N GLU A 82 10.14 -7.42 -9.39
CA GLU A 82 11.30 -7.53 -10.29
C GLU A 82 11.22 -8.82 -11.13
N GLU A 83 10.94 -9.97 -10.51
CA GLU A 83 10.73 -11.25 -11.19
C GLU A 83 9.53 -11.23 -12.16
N TYR A 84 8.43 -10.56 -11.77
CA TYR A 84 7.26 -10.39 -12.63
C TYR A 84 7.58 -9.58 -13.88
N PHE A 85 8.26 -8.43 -13.73
CA PHE A 85 8.68 -7.62 -14.87
C PHE A 85 9.74 -8.31 -15.73
N ALA A 86 10.56 -9.17 -15.14
CA ALA A 86 11.50 -10.05 -15.86
C ALA A 86 10.81 -11.26 -16.54
N ARG A 87 9.50 -11.45 -16.36
CA ARG A 87 8.71 -12.58 -16.86
C ARG A 87 9.12 -13.95 -16.31
N THR A 88 9.86 -13.98 -15.19
CA THR A 88 10.27 -15.22 -14.51
C THR A 88 9.27 -15.65 -13.44
N ARG A 89 8.31 -14.78 -13.10
CA ARG A 89 7.20 -15.05 -12.17
C ARG A 89 5.88 -14.62 -12.79
N THR A 90 4.85 -15.44 -12.60
CA THR A 90 3.46 -15.13 -12.97
C THR A 90 2.50 -15.15 -11.79
N THR A 91 2.94 -15.61 -10.61
CA THR A 91 2.12 -15.69 -9.39
C THR A 91 2.81 -15.00 -8.21
N PHE A 92 2.04 -14.31 -7.38
CA PHE A 92 2.56 -13.63 -6.19
C PHE A 92 2.24 -14.42 -4.93
N ALA A 93 3.24 -14.52 -4.04
CA ALA A 93 3.13 -15.11 -2.72
C ALA A 93 3.48 -14.04 -1.68
N LEU A 94 2.55 -13.09 -1.49
CA LEU A 94 2.70 -11.97 -0.58
C LEU A 94 1.47 -11.87 0.33
N PRO A 95 1.64 -11.64 1.65
CA PRO A 95 0.53 -11.25 2.51
C PRO A 95 0.01 -9.88 2.06
N LEU A 96 -1.30 -9.77 1.83
CA LEU A 96 -1.95 -8.54 1.38
C LEU A 96 -2.96 -8.06 2.43
N GLU A 97 -2.84 -6.79 2.80
CA GLU A 97 -3.75 -6.10 3.70
C GLU A 97 -4.21 -4.81 3.02
N ALA A 98 -4.90 -4.98 1.89
CA ALA A 98 -5.42 -3.86 1.12
C ALA A 98 -6.57 -3.20 1.90
N VAL A 99 -6.39 -1.92 2.23
CA VAL A 99 -7.43 -1.10 2.87
C VAL A 99 -8.44 -0.65 1.81
N GLY A 100 -9.70 -1.06 1.98
CA GLY A 100 -10.77 -0.76 1.04
C GLY A 100 -12.14 -1.09 1.60
N SER A 101 -13.17 -0.63 0.91
CA SER A 101 -14.57 -0.96 1.19
C SER A 101 -14.88 -2.43 0.88
N ALA A 102 -15.98 -2.93 1.46
CA ALA A 102 -16.47 -4.29 1.16
C ALA A 102 -16.77 -4.50 -0.35
N PHE A 103 -17.13 -3.44 -1.08
CA PHE A 103 -17.31 -3.49 -2.52
C PHE A 103 -15.96 -3.69 -3.23
N GLU A 104 -14.94 -2.91 -2.86
CA GLU A 104 -13.59 -3.04 -3.43
C GLU A 104 -12.99 -4.42 -3.14
N HIS A 105 -13.12 -4.95 -1.92
CA HIS A 105 -12.66 -6.30 -1.62
C HIS A 105 -13.33 -7.37 -2.50
N ARG A 106 -14.64 -7.24 -2.78
CA ARG A 106 -15.33 -8.16 -3.71
C ARG A 106 -14.78 -8.05 -5.12
N VAL A 107 -14.56 -6.83 -5.61
CA VAL A 107 -13.96 -6.59 -6.93
C VAL A 107 -12.55 -7.19 -6.99
N TRP A 108 -11.71 -6.94 -5.97
CA TRP A 108 -10.36 -7.48 -5.92
C TRP A 108 -10.34 -9.01 -5.86
N ASN A 109 -11.25 -9.62 -5.10
CA ASN A 109 -11.38 -11.08 -5.06
C ASN A 109 -11.76 -11.66 -6.43
N ALA A 110 -12.61 -10.96 -7.20
CA ALA A 110 -12.94 -11.36 -8.57
C ALA A 110 -11.75 -11.17 -9.53
N LEU A 111 -11.03 -10.03 -9.43
CA LEU A 111 -9.85 -9.75 -10.25
C LEU A 111 -8.74 -10.79 -10.04
N ARG A 112 -8.57 -11.33 -8.83
CA ARG A 112 -7.61 -12.39 -8.53
C ARG A 112 -7.87 -13.72 -9.26
N GLN A 113 -9.06 -13.92 -9.81
CA GLN A 113 -9.40 -15.12 -10.59
C GLN A 113 -8.98 -15.01 -12.06
N ILE A 114 -8.62 -13.81 -12.52
CA ILE A 114 -8.14 -13.61 -13.89
C ILE A 114 -6.72 -14.20 -13.96
N PRO A 115 -6.48 -15.20 -14.82
CA PRO A 115 -5.14 -15.77 -14.99
C PRO A 115 -4.19 -14.73 -15.58
N TYR A 116 -2.90 -14.95 -15.38
CA TYR A 116 -1.88 -14.16 -16.06
C TYR A 116 -1.96 -14.37 -17.58
N GLY A 117 -1.95 -13.27 -18.34
CA GLY A 117 -1.78 -13.27 -19.81
C GLY A 117 -3.07 -13.51 -20.56
#